data_AF-A0A965PQC3-F1
#
_entry.id   AF-A0A965PQC3-F1
#
_cell.length_a   1.000
_cell.length_b   1.000
_cell.length_c   1.000
_cell.angle_alpha   90.00
_cell.angle_beta   90.00
_cell.angle_gamma   90.00
#
_symmetry.space_group_name_H-M   'P 1'
#
loop_
_entity.id
_entity.type
_entity.pdbx_description
1 polymer ?
#
loop_
_entity_poly.entity_id
_entity_poly.type
_entity_poly.pdbx_seq_one_letter_code
_entity_poly.pdbx_strand_id
1 'polypeptide(L)' 'MSLSFPLTLNAKEYPPAPFGLHPAVCVAVSEPEVIENAFGESKAVIRITFEIGELRPDGKRYRLNKTFAASL' A
#
# COMPACT_ATOMS: atom_id res chain seq x y z
N MET A 1 -30.35 17.15 -6.65
CA MET A 1 -29.05 17.86 -6.70
C MET A 1 -28.00 16.91 -6.13
N SER A 2 -27.20 16.26 -6.97
CA SER A 2 -26.16 15.32 -6.54
C SER A 2 -24.93 16.10 -6.08
N LEU A 3 -24.57 15.98 -4.81
CA LEU A 3 -23.33 16.52 -4.27
C LEU A 3 -22.18 15.62 -4.72
N SER A 4 -21.60 15.93 -5.87
CA SER A 4 -20.32 15.36 -6.30
C SER A 4 -19.22 16.03 -5.47
N PHE A 5 -18.73 15.34 -4.43
CA PHE A 5 -17.51 15.74 -3.75
C PHE A 5 -16.32 15.53 -4.70
N PRO A 6 -15.53 16.56 -5.03
CA PRO A 6 -14.28 16.34 -5.74
C PRO A 6 -13.30 15.69 -4.76
N LEU A 7 -12.99 14.41 -4.99
CA LEU A 7 -11.83 13.76 -4.39
C LEU A 7 -10.59 14.49 -4.91
N THR A 8 -10.20 15.58 -4.25
CA THR A 8 -8.89 16.20 -4.43
C THR A 8 -7.86 15.27 -3.83
N LEU A 9 -7.57 14.20 -4.55
CA LEU A 9 -6.43 13.33 -4.33
C LEU A 9 -5.20 14.17 -4.68
N ASN A 10 -4.74 14.94 -3.70
CA ASN A 10 -3.41 15.55 -3.69
C ASN A 10 -2.39 14.41 -3.52
N ALA A 11 -2.37 13.47 -4.47
CA ALA A 11 -1.24 12.60 -4.67
C ALA A 11 -0.15 13.53 -5.17
N LYS A 12 0.70 14.01 -4.26
CA LYS A 12 2.01 14.53 -4.64
C LYS A 12 2.55 13.53 -5.65
N GLU A 13 2.73 13.99 -6.88
CA GLU A 13 3.06 13.18 -8.04
C GLU A 13 4.53 12.78 -7.90
N TYR A 14 4.77 11.85 -6.97
CA TYR A 14 6.09 11.27 -6.79
C TYR A 14 6.36 10.38 -8.01
N PRO A 15 7.62 10.34 -8.49
CA PRO A 15 7.97 9.42 -9.55
C PRO A 15 7.52 8.01 -9.15
N PRO A 16 7.04 7.21 -10.13
CA PRO A 16 6.69 5.83 -9.86
C PRO A 16 7.89 5.09 -9.27
N ALA A 17 7.62 4.05 -8.48
CA ALA A 17 8.69 3.20 -7.99
C ALA A 17 9.50 2.65 -9.18
N PRO A 18 10.82 2.49 -9.01
CA PRO A 18 11.69 1.98 -10.06
C PRO A 18 11.23 0.58 -10.50
N PHE A 19 11.21 0.35 -11.82
CA PHE A 19 10.85 -0.95 -12.38
C PHE A 19 12.01 -1.94 -12.23
N GLY A 20 11.69 -3.24 -12.09
CA GLY A 20 12.68 -4.32 -12.00
C GLY A 20 12.80 -4.97 -10.61
N LEU A 21 13.87 -5.73 -10.41
CA LEU A 21 14.17 -6.40 -9.15
C LEU A 21 15.07 -5.51 -8.30
N HIS A 22 14.58 -5.13 -7.11
CA HIS A 22 15.29 -4.24 -6.20
C HIS A 22 15.39 -4.85 -4.81
N PRO A 23 16.50 -4.62 -4.09
CA PRO A 23 16.58 -4.96 -2.69
C PRO A 23 15.57 -4.11 -1.90
N ALA A 24 14.75 -4.77 -1.10
CA ALA A 24 13.73 -4.15 -0.27
C ALA A 24 13.79 -4.67 1.16
N VAL A 25 13.52 -3.80 2.13
CA VAL A 25 13.49 -4.13 3.55
C VAL A 25 12.06 -4.01 4.06
N CYS A 26 11.59 -5.03 4.78
CA CYS A 26 10.32 -4.94 5.50
C CYS A 26 10.49 -3.96 6.67
N VAL A 27 9.75 -2.86 6.66
CA VAL A 27 9.85 -1.81 7.69
C VAL A 27 8.62 -1.75 8.60
N ALA A 28 7.47 -2.26 8.16
CA ALA A 28 6.29 -2.35 8.99
C ALA A 28 5.41 -3.53 8.59
N VAL A 29 4.81 -4.15 9.59
CA VAL A 29 3.74 -5.15 9.44
C VAL A 29 2.57 -4.65 10.27
N SER A 30 1.40 -4.51 9.65
CA SER A 30 0.20 -4.11 10.37
C SER A 30 -0.29 -5.24 11.28
N GLU A 31 -1.08 -4.87 12.28
CA GLU A 31 -1.87 -5.87 12.99
C GLU A 31 -2.85 -6.56 12.02
N PRO A 32 -3.21 -7.83 12.29
CA PRO A 32 -4.20 -8.53 11.49
C PRO A 32 -5.56 -7.82 11.57
N GLU A 33 -6.05 -7.37 10.42
CA GLU A 33 -7.38 -6.78 10.29
C GLU A 33 -8.33 -7.81 9.64
N VAL A 34 -9.56 -7.91 10.13
CA VAL A 34 -10.59 -8.73 9.50
C VAL A 34 -11.39 -7.84 8.56
N ILE A 35 -11.36 -8.16 7.26
CA ILE A 35 -12.12 -7.44 6.23
C ILE A 35 -13.26 -8.35 5.77
N GLU A 36 -14.48 -7.82 5.81
CA GLU A 36 -15.65 -8.47 5.24
C GLU A 36 -15.81 -8.08 3.77
N ASN A 37 -15.84 -9.09 2.90
CA ASN A 37 -16.14 -8.88 1.49
C ASN A 37 -17.66 -8.76 1.27
N ALA A 38 -18.07 -8.21 0.12
CA ALA A 38 -19.48 -8.06 -0.27
C ALA A 38 -20.29 -9.38 -0.34
N PHE A 39 -19.62 -10.53 -0.22
CA PHE A 39 -20.20 -11.87 -0.20
C PHE A 39 -20.33 -12.46 1.23
N GLY A 40 -20.05 -11.69 2.28
CA GLY A 40 -20.12 -12.13 3.68
C GLY A 40 -18.95 -13.00 4.13
N GLU A 41 -17.91 -13.13 3.31
CA GLU A 41 -16.66 -13.80 3.71
C GLU A 41 -15.77 -12.83 4.48
N SER A 42 -15.45 -13.18 5.73
CA SER A 42 -14.45 -12.49 6.54
C SER A 42 -13.07 -13.05 6.25
N LYS A 43 -12.12 -12.22 5.80
CA LYS A 43 -10.72 -12.62 5.60
C LYS A 43 -9.80 -11.83 6.51
N ALA A 44 -8.92 -12.55 7.20
CA ALA A 44 -7.83 -11.93 7.94
C ALA A 44 -6.77 -11.44 6.95
N VAL A 45 -6.43 -10.17 7.09
CA VAL A 45 -5.54 -9.45 6.18
C VAL A 45 -4.43 -8.79 7.00
N ILE A 46 -3.20 -8.93 6.54
CA ILE A 46 -2.06 -8.15 7.03
C ILE A 46 -1.54 -7.27 5.90
N ARG A 47 -1.13 -6.05 6.25
CA ARG A 47 -0.48 -5.12 5.33
C ARG A 47 1.00 -5.05 5.70
N ILE A 48 1.85 -5.32 4.72
CA ILE A 48 3.29 -5.24 4.89
C ILE A 48 3.80 -4.06 4.08
N THR A 49 4.57 -3.19 4.73
CA THR A 49 5.25 -2.06 4.09
C THR A 49 6.71 -2.40 3.90
N PHE A 50 7.16 -2.28 2.64
CA PHE A 50 8.54 -2.45 2.23
C PHE A 50 9.15 -1.10 1.84
N GLU A 51 10.40 -0.89 2.20
CA GLU A 51 11.22 0.20 1.69
C GLU A 51 12.25 -0.32 0.69
N ILE A 52 12.27 0.26 -0.51
CA ILE A 52 13.26 -0.05 -1.54
C ILE A 52 14.56 0.70 -1.19
N GLY A 53 15.71 0.07 -1.46
CA GLY A 53 17.01 0.71 -1.22
C GLY A 53 17.25 1.98 -2.04
N GLU A 54 16.59 2.10 -3.19
CA GLU A 54 16.67 3.28 -4.06
C GLU A 54 15.98 4.50 -3.43
N LEU A 55 16.61 5.66 -3.58
CA LEU A 55 16.10 6.92 -3.05
C LEU A 55 15.25 7.62 -4.10
N ARG A 56 14.16 8.24 -3.62
CA ARG A 56 13.35 9.21 -4.37
C ARG A 56 14.13 10.52 -4.53
N PRO A 57 13.69 11.40 -5.45
CA PRO A 57 14.27 12.74 -5.62
C PRO A 57 14.22 13.62 -4.36
N ASP A 58 13.32 13.31 -3.41
CA ASP A 58 13.21 14.00 -2.12
C ASP A 58 14.15 13.44 -1.03
N GLY A 59 15.02 12.48 -1.39
CA GLY A 59 15.96 11.83 -0.47
C GLY A 59 15.33 10.76 0.43
N LYS A 60 14.03 10.45 0.28
CA LYS A 60 13.35 9.38 1.02
C LYS A 60 13.37 8.07 0.24
N ARG A 61 13.19 6.94 0.93
CA ARG A 61 13.04 5.64 0.25
C ARG A 61 11.66 5.48 -0.37
N TYR A 62 11.59 4.74 -1.48
CA TYR A 62 10.31 4.28 -2.00
C TYR A 62 9.65 3.33 -1.01
N ARG A 63 8.38 3.58 -0.68
CA ARG A 63 7.56 2.68 0.12
C ARG A 63 6.55 1.95 -0.76
N LEU A 64 6.49 0.64 -0.60
CA LEU A 64 5.52 -0.24 -1.24
C LEU A 64 4.68 -0.89 -0.15
N ASN A 65 3.35 -0.83 -0.28
CA ASN A 65 2.44 -1.54 0.60
C ASN A 65 1.90 -2.75 -0.13
N LYS A 66 2.05 -3.93 0.46
CA LYS A 66 1.50 -5.17 -0.06
C LYS A 66 0.56 -5.79 0.96
N THR A 67 -0.65 -6.08 0.51
CA THR A 67 -1.70 -6.69 1.31
C THR A 67 -1.66 -8.20 1.10
N PHE A 68 -1.59 -8.95 2.19
CA PHE A 68 -1.67 -10.41 2.19
C PHE A 68 -2.92 -10.84 2.92
N ALA A 69 -3.76 -11.64 2.27
CA ALA A 69 -4.91 -12.26 2.87
C ALA A 69 -4.57 -13.72 3.20
N ALA A 70 -5.00 -14.20 4.37
CA ALA A 70 -5.01 -15.62 4.63
C ALA A 70 -6.10 -16.25 3.75
N SER A 71 -5.68 -17.04 2.75
CA SER A 71 -6.56 -18.02 2.12
C SER A 71 -6.33 -19.34 2.83
N LEU A 72 -7.39 -19.86 3.46
CA LEU A 72 -7.47 -21.27 3.84
C LEU A 72 -7.72 -22.12 2.59
#